data_AF-A0A1R1XTZ3-F1
#
_entry.id   AF-A0A1R1XTZ3-F1
#
_cell.length_a   1.000
_cell.length_b   1.000
_cell.length_c   1.000
_cell.angle_alpha   90.00
_cell.angle_beta   90.00
_cell.angle_gamma   90.00
#
_symmetry.space_group_name_H-M   'P 1'
#
loop_
_entity.id
_entity.type
_entity.pdbx_description
1 polymer ?
#
loop_
_entity_poly.entity_id
_entity_poly.type
_entity_poly.pdbx_seq_one_letter_code
_entity_poly.pdbx_strand_id
1 'polypeptide(L)'
;MSFVQILRRGAVSGLRSAAPKRVYSSAMNAEEVAAAKVEASAAVDTWKKISLYITIPLCGIFGYMSTVEELHHIDHLKHHPPEFAKYPFINHFTKDFPWGNGKETLFFNPLVNPRVE
;
A
#
# COMPACT_ATOMS: atom_id res chain seq x y z
N MET A 1 20.45 19.85 58.48
CA MET A 1 21.69 19.07 58.60
C MET A 1 22.04 18.55 57.21
N SER A 2 23.28 18.84 56.78
CA SER A 2 23.79 18.70 55.41
C SER A 2 23.92 17.24 54.98
N PHE A 3 23.43 16.92 53.78
CA PHE A 3 23.50 15.59 53.14
C PHE A 3 24.58 15.59 52.05
N VAL A 4 25.84 15.76 52.43
CA VAL A 4 26.98 15.52 51.55
C VAL A 4 27.97 14.63 52.32
N GLN A 5 28.52 13.66 51.60
CA GLN A 5 29.51 12.66 52.00
C GLN A 5 28.93 11.32 52.49
N ILE A 6 28.97 10.31 51.63
CA ILE A 6 29.79 9.09 51.82
C ILE A 6 29.91 8.40 50.46
N LEU A 7 31.09 8.52 49.87
CA LEU A 7 31.62 7.63 48.84
C LEU A 7 31.81 6.24 49.47
N ARG A 8 31.14 5.21 48.94
CA ARG A 8 31.63 3.83 49.05
C ARG A 8 31.58 3.18 47.68
N ARG A 9 32.76 3.12 47.07
CA ARG A 9 33.13 2.26 45.95
C ARG A 9 32.65 0.83 46.24
N GLY A 10 31.59 0.41 45.57
CA GLY A 10 31.27 -1.00 45.35
C GLY A 10 31.60 -1.34 43.90
N ALA A 11 32.72 -2.04 43.68
CA ALA A 11 33.12 -2.49 42.35
C ALA A 11 32.13 -3.56 41.87
N VAL A 12 31.22 -3.18 40.98
CA VAL A 12 30.45 -4.15 40.19
C VAL A 12 31.38 -4.64 39.07
N SER A 13 32.11 -5.72 39.35
CA SER A 13 32.79 -6.50 38.32
C SER A 13 31.73 -7.22 37.50
N GLY A 14 31.13 -6.50 36.54
CA GLY A 14 30.33 -7.11 35.50
C GLY A 14 31.26 -7.82 34.54
N LEU A 15 31.35 -9.16 34.65
CA LEU A 15 31.87 -9.99 33.57
C LEU A 15 30.98 -9.75 32.35
N ARG A 16 31.39 -8.82 31.48
CA ARG A 16 30.82 -8.70 30.13
C ARG A 16 31.25 -9.95 29.39
N SER A 17 30.33 -10.93 29.29
CA SER A 17 30.51 -12.06 28.39
C SER A 17 30.78 -11.52 26.98
N ALA A 18 32.02 -11.71 26.51
CA ALA A 18 32.43 -11.37 25.16
C ALA A 18 31.94 -12.48 24.22
N ALA A 19 30.63 -12.61 24.05
CA ALA A 19 30.08 -13.45 23.00
C ALA A 19 30.34 -12.73 21.65
N PRO A 20 31.08 -13.34 20.70
CA PRO A 20 31.30 -12.72 19.40
C PRO A 20 29.96 -12.56 18.69
N LYS A 21 29.56 -11.31 18.43
CA LYS A 21 28.39 -11.03 17.59
C LYS A 21 28.65 -11.65 16.22
N ARG A 22 27.79 -12.58 15.83
CA ARG A 22 27.78 -13.24 14.52
C ARG A 22 27.75 -12.14 13.44
N VAL A 23 28.86 -11.94 12.75
CA VAL A 23 28.98 -10.95 11.67
C VAL A 23 28.32 -11.57 10.44
N TYR A 24 27.07 -11.19 10.18
CA TYR A 24 26.46 -11.40 8.88
C TYR A 24 27.25 -10.59 7.85
N SER A 25 27.48 -11.17 6.67
CA SER A 25 28.24 -10.60 5.56
C SER A 25 27.91 -9.12 5.31
N SER A 26 28.97 -8.31 5.26
CA SER A 26 29.04 -6.84 5.13
C SER A 26 28.31 -6.03 6.22
N ALA A 27 28.90 -5.98 7.42
CA ALA A 27 28.71 -4.80 8.25
C ALA A 27 29.34 -3.61 7.49
N MET A 28 28.52 -2.82 6.80
CA MET A 28 29.03 -1.65 6.07
C MET A 28 29.80 -0.76 7.04
N ASN A 29 31.01 -0.38 6.64
CA ASN A 29 31.81 0.55 7.42
C ASN A 29 31.08 1.91 7.51
N ALA A 30 31.34 2.69 8.57
CA ALA A 30 30.66 3.98 8.76
C ALA A 30 30.83 4.92 7.54
N GLU A 31 31.96 4.80 6.85
CA GLU A 31 32.28 5.52 5.62
C GLU A 31 31.45 5.03 4.42
N GLU A 32 31.24 3.73 4.28
CA GLU A 32 30.40 3.15 3.22
C GLU A 32 28.94 3.55 3.40
N VAL A 33 28.45 3.62 4.63
CA VAL A 33 27.10 4.12 4.95
C VAL A 33 27.00 5.61 4.61
N ALA A 34 28.04 6.40 4.88
CA ALA A 34 28.07 7.82 4.53
C ALA A 34 28.06 8.01 3.01
N ALA A 35 28.85 7.24 2.25
CA ALA A 35 28.86 7.26 0.79
C ALA A 35 27.48 6.89 0.21
N ALA A 36 26.88 5.81 0.70
CA ALA A 36 25.54 5.38 0.28
C ALA A 36 24.46 6.44 0.58
N LYS A 37 24.58 7.19 1.67
CA LYS A 37 23.66 8.31 1.98
C LYS A 37 23.79 9.46 0.98
N VAL A 38 25.01 9.78 0.56
CA VAL A 38 25.24 10.82 -0.46
C VAL A 38 24.63 10.39 -1.80
N GLU A 39 24.88 9.16 -2.23
CA GLU A 39 24.28 8.60 -3.45
C GLU A 39 22.75 8.55 -3.38
N ALA A 40 22.21 8.07 -2.25
CA ALA A 40 20.77 8.02 -2.01
C ALA A 40 20.12 9.41 -2.04
N SER A 41 20.79 10.44 -1.51
CA SER A 41 20.25 11.80 -1.53
C SER A 41 20.04 12.33 -2.96
N ALA A 42 20.99 12.08 -3.87
CA ALA A 42 20.87 12.46 -5.28
C ALA A 42 19.76 11.68 -6.01
N ALA A 43 19.62 10.39 -5.69
CA ALA A 43 18.54 9.56 -6.21
C ALA A 43 17.16 10.05 -5.74
N VAL A 44 17.01 10.38 -4.45
CA VAL A 44 15.76 10.90 -3.87
C VAL A 44 15.33 12.19 -4.55
N ASP A 45 16.26 13.13 -4.76
CA ASP A 45 15.95 14.39 -5.43
C ASP A 45 15.50 14.18 -6.89
N THR A 46 16.10 13.21 -7.58
CA THR A 46 15.73 12.85 -8.96
C THR A 46 14.31 12.30 -8.99
N TRP A 47 13.99 11.32 -8.14
CA TRP A 47 12.65 10.72 -8.08
C TRP A 47 11.58 11.71 -7.62
N LYS A 48 11.90 12.60 -6.67
CA LYS A 48 10.98 13.67 -6.25
C LYS A 48 10.61 14.57 -7.43
N LYS A 49 11.56 14.95 -8.27
CA LYS A 49 11.30 15.77 -9.47
C LYS A 49 10.44 15.01 -10.48
N ILE A 50 10.75 13.74 -10.75
CA ILE A 50 9.95 12.90 -11.66
C ILE A 50 8.50 12.80 -11.16
N SER A 51 8.30 12.47 -9.89
CA SER A 51 6.96 12.36 -9.30
C SER A 51 6.18 13.67 -9.40
N LEU A 52 6.80 14.81 -9.09
CA LEU A 52 6.12 16.10 -9.07
C LEU A 52 5.87 16.67 -10.48
N TYR A 53 6.85 16.57 -11.38
CA TYR A 53 6.78 17.24 -12.68
C TYR A 53 6.29 16.35 -13.82
N ILE A 54 6.31 15.03 -13.65
CA ILE A 54 5.86 14.09 -14.69
C ILE A 54 4.63 13.34 -14.20
N THR A 55 4.73 12.63 -13.08
CA THR A 55 3.64 11.74 -12.62
C THR A 55 2.38 12.53 -12.28
N ILE A 56 2.46 13.60 -11.48
CA ILE A 56 1.27 14.40 -11.11
C ILE A 56 0.56 15.00 -12.34
N PRO A 57 1.23 15.69 -13.28
CA PRO A 57 0.58 16.18 -14.48
C PRO A 57 -0.06 15.08 -15.33
N LEU A 58 0.63 13.93 -15.50
CA LEU A 58 0.07 12.80 -16.24
C LEU A 58 -1.19 12.24 -15.57
N CYS A 59 -1.18 12.07 -14.24
CA CYS A 59 -2.37 11.67 -13.49
C CYS A 59 -3.53 12.65 -13.69
N GLY A 60 -3.25 13.95 -13.77
CA GLY A 60 -4.26 14.97 -14.09
C GLY A 60 -4.87 14.79 -15.48
N ILE A 61 -4.03 14.56 -16.50
CA ILE A 61 -4.48 14.36 -17.88
C ILE A 61 -5.33 13.08 -17.99
N PHE A 62 -4.82 11.95 -17.50
CA PHE A 62 -5.55 10.69 -17.55
C PHE A 62 -6.81 10.70 -16.68
N GLY A 63 -6.76 11.37 -15.53
CA GLY A 63 -7.93 11.58 -14.68
C GLY A 63 -9.03 12.36 -15.38
N TYR A 64 -8.68 13.42 -16.12
CA TYR A 64 -9.63 14.16 -16.93
C TYR A 64 -10.23 13.30 -18.04
N MET A 65 -9.40 12.59 -18.82
CA MET A 65 -9.86 11.72 -19.90
C MET A 65 -10.83 10.63 -19.40
N SER A 66 -10.45 9.94 -18.32
CA SER A 66 -11.28 8.91 -17.70
C SER A 66 -12.60 9.48 -17.15
N THR A 67 -12.58 10.69 -16.60
CA THR A 67 -13.80 11.35 -16.13
C THR A 67 -14.76 11.66 -17.28
N VAL A 68 -14.25 12.13 -18.41
CA VAL A 68 -15.08 12.39 -19.60
C VAL A 68 -15.70 11.10 -20.12
N GLU A 69 -14.91 10.03 -20.24
CA GLU A 69 -15.41 8.71 -20.66
C GLU A 69 -16.47 8.16 -19.69
N GLU A 70 -16.26 8.29 -18.37
CA GLU A 70 -17.22 7.86 -17.36
C GLU A 70 -18.53 8.65 -17.44
N LEU A 71 -18.48 9.97 -17.66
CA LEU A 71 -19.68 10.77 -17.86
C LEU A 71 -20.47 10.34 -19.10
N HIS A 72 -19.79 10.00 -20.19
CA HIS A 72 -20.42 9.41 -21.38
C HIS A 72 -21.03 8.04 -21.08
N HIS A 73 -20.34 7.20 -20.31
CA HIS A 73 -20.86 5.89 -19.90
C HIS A 73 -22.13 6.03 -19.06
N ILE A 74 -22.14 6.94 -18.07
CA ILE A 74 -23.31 7.24 -17.24
C ILE A 74 -24.48 7.75 -18.10
N ASP A 75 -24.21 8.63 -19.07
CA ASP A 75 -25.25 9.15 -19.97
C ASP A 75 -25.80 8.05 -20.89
N HIS A 76 -24.95 7.18 -21.41
CA HIS A 76 -25.36 6.02 -22.20
C HIS A 76 -26.25 5.08 -21.37
N LEU A 77 -25.90 4.77 -20.12
CA LEU A 77 -26.71 3.92 -19.24
C LEU A 77 -28.09 4.51 -18.95
N LYS A 78 -28.24 5.84 -18.93
CA LYS A 78 -29.54 6.50 -18.73
C LYS A 78 -30.45 6.38 -19.95
N HIS A 79 -29.89 6.48 -21.15
CA HIS A 79 -30.67 6.43 -22.40
C HIS A 79 -30.88 5.00 -22.93
N HIS A 80 -29.90 4.13 -22.71
CA HIS A 80 -29.86 2.75 -23.20
C HIS A 80 -29.45 1.82 -22.06
N PRO A 81 -30.35 1.56 -21.09
CA PRO A 81 -30.07 0.60 -20.03
C PRO A 81 -29.83 -0.79 -20.63
N PRO A 82 -28.81 -1.54 -20.15
CA PRO A 82 -28.53 -2.87 -20.66
C PRO A 82 -29.69 -3.81 -20.37
N GLU A 83 -30.28 -4.39 -21.40
CA GLU A 83 -31.29 -5.44 -21.24
C GLU A 83 -30.62 -6.77 -20.88
N PHE A 84 -31.04 -7.38 -19.77
CA PHE A 84 -30.47 -8.65 -19.34
C PHE A 84 -31.07 -9.83 -20.10
N ALA A 85 -30.28 -10.46 -20.97
CA ALA A 85 -30.60 -11.77 -21.54
C ALA A 85 -30.02 -12.88 -20.66
N LYS A 86 -30.89 -13.65 -19.98
CA LYS A 86 -30.48 -14.78 -19.13
C LYS A 86 -30.03 -15.96 -20.00
N TYR A 87 -28.73 -16.09 -20.20
CA TYR A 87 -28.14 -17.30 -20.78
C TYR A 87 -27.77 -18.33 -19.69
N PRO A 88 -27.76 -19.64 -19.99
CA PRO A 88 -27.52 -20.70 -18.99
C PRO A 88 -26.18 -20.61 -18.25
N PHE A 89 -25.19 -19.95 -18.85
CA PHE A 89 -23.85 -19.77 -18.30
C PHE A 89 -23.69 -18.47 -17.50
N ILE A 90 -24.65 -17.55 -17.55
CA ILE A 90 -24.58 -16.29 -16.80
C ILE A 90 -25.23 -16.46 -15.44
N ASN A 91 -24.58 -15.95 -14.39
CA ASN A 91 -25.03 -16.05 -13.00
C ASN A 91 -25.32 -17.51 -12.57
N HIS A 92 -24.57 -18.46 -13.13
CA HIS A 92 -24.65 -19.87 -12.74
C HIS A 92 -23.68 -20.14 -11.59
N PHE A 93 -24.22 -20.61 -10.46
CA PHE A 93 -23.44 -21.04 -9.31
C PHE A 93 -23.88 -22.43 -8.89
N THR A 94 -22.92 -23.30 -8.56
CA THR A 94 -23.19 -24.67 -8.07
C THR A 94 -23.44 -24.71 -6.56
N LYS A 95 -22.94 -23.71 -5.84
CA LYS A 95 -23.10 -23.53 -4.39
C LYS A 95 -23.30 -22.05 -4.09
N ASP A 96 -24.09 -21.79 -3.06
CA ASP A 96 -24.33 -20.43 -2.57
C ASP A 96 -23.08 -19.85 -1.90
N PHE A 97 -22.97 -18.52 -1.93
CA PHE A 97 -21.91 -17.79 -1.24
C PHE A 97 -22.07 -17.87 0.29
N PRO A 98 -20.97 -17.87 1.07
CA PRO A 98 -21.02 -18.01 2.53
C PRO A 98 -21.41 -16.73 3.29
N TRP A 99 -21.97 -15.72 2.61
CA TRP A 99 -22.35 -14.43 3.21
C TRP A 99 -23.69 -13.94 2.65
N GLY A 100 -24.29 -12.99 3.38
CA GLY A 100 -25.50 -12.30 2.95
C GLY A 100 -26.64 -13.27 2.61
N ASN A 101 -27.20 -13.13 1.41
CA ASN A 101 -28.28 -13.97 0.89
C ASN A 101 -27.79 -15.16 0.05
N GLY A 102 -26.47 -15.40 -0.04
CA GLY A 102 -25.89 -16.51 -0.79
C GLY A 102 -25.93 -16.40 -2.31
N LYS A 103 -26.69 -15.45 -2.88
CA LYS A 103 -26.85 -15.27 -4.34
C LYS A 103 -26.04 -14.10 -4.91
N GLU A 104 -25.56 -13.21 -4.06
CA GLU A 104 -24.85 -11.99 -4.45
C GLU A 104 -23.34 -12.09 -4.21
N THR A 105 -22.57 -11.68 -5.22
CA THR A 105 -21.11 -11.59 -5.13
C THR A 105 -20.69 -10.47 -4.17
N LEU A 106 -19.43 -10.47 -3.74
CA LEU A 106 -18.90 -9.44 -2.83
C LEU A 106 -19.00 -8.01 -3.41
N PHE A 107 -18.93 -7.87 -4.74
CA PHE A 107 -19.05 -6.61 -5.46
C PHE A 107 -20.34 -6.56 -6.29
N PHE A 108 -21.44 -7.10 -5.74
CA PHE A 108 -22.73 -7.06 -6.41
C PHE A 108 -23.29 -5.62 -6.43
N ASN A 109 -23.49 -5.07 -7.63
CA ASN A 109 -24.12 -3.77 -7.81
C ASN A 109 -25.53 -3.95 -8.43
N PRO A 110 -26.62 -3.65 -7.68
CA PRO A 110 -28.00 -3.82 -8.17
C PRO A 110 -28.35 -2.99 -9.42
N LEU A 111 -27.57 -1.96 -9.75
CA LEU A 111 -27.81 -1.11 -10.92
C LEU A 111 -27.37 -1.77 -12.24
N VAL A 112 -26.39 -2.66 -12.18
CA VAL A 112 -25.78 -3.28 -13.39
C VAL A 112 -25.86 -4.80 -13.36
N ASN A 113 -25.97 -5.41 -12.17
CA ASN A 113 -26.09 -6.85 -12.00
C ASN A 113 -27.55 -7.20 -11.73
N PRO A 114 -28.20 -7.94 -12.64
CA PRO A 114 -29.58 -8.35 -12.46
C PRO A 114 -29.66 -9.47 -11.41
N ARG A 115 -30.65 -9.37 -10.52
CA ARG A 115 -30.95 -10.44 -9.58
C ARG A 115 -31.60 -11.59 -10.35
N VAL A 116 -31.07 -12.79 -10.16
CA VAL A 116 -31.69 -14.00 -10.68
C VAL A 116 -32.61 -14.51 -9.59
N GLU A 117 -33.92 -14.46 -9.84
CA GLU A 117 -34.94 -15.07 -8.97
C GLU A 117 -34.68 -16.58 -8.82
#